data_AF-A0AAD9WEW6-F1
#
_entry.id   AF-A0AAD9WEW6-F1
#
_cell.length_a   1.000
_cell.length_b   1.000
_cell.length_c   1.000
_cell.angle_alpha   90.00
_cell.angle_beta   90.00
_cell.angle_gamma   90.00
#
_symmetry.space_group_name_H-M   'P 1'
#
loop_
_entity.id
_entity.type
_entity.pdbx_description
1 polymer ?
#
loop_
_entity_poly.entity_id
_entity_poly.type
_entity_poly.pdbx_seq_one_letter_code
_entity_poly.pdbx_strand_id
1 'polypeptide(L)'
;MAPGGPPGARGRGGKFKKFTRGGGKHFSKNLRPLDADGNEVAEKDPNASSSEEEESSEEESSEEVDAEKPALTREERRQAAKAKKEAAIAKKKGQTVEPGDMPSSSEEESEDEDMPANPNHSKAARKQANAVPISVDEAAEGIKDLSVGGKGKGKPVAELSRREREAVQAQQAKERYQKLHEAGKTDEAKADMARLKLIREKREAEAARKQAEKGEREEAEKAKKAEIDAREAKRREAAMGPAKGKGKAKK
;
A
#
# COMPACT_ATOMS: atom_id res chain seq x y z
N MET A 1 -56.33 -6.76 -20.35
CA MET A 1 -55.93 -5.34 -20.44
C MET A 1 -54.68 -5.17 -19.59
N ALA A 2 -53.50 -5.00 -20.19
CA ALA A 2 -52.25 -4.75 -19.47
C ALA A 2 -51.71 -3.38 -19.86
N PRO A 3 -51.24 -2.54 -18.91
CA PRO A 3 -50.46 -1.36 -19.26
C PRO A 3 -48.98 -1.52 -18.88
N GLY A 4 -48.14 -1.57 -19.93
CA GLY A 4 -46.90 -0.80 -20.07
C GLY A 4 -45.80 -0.93 -19.01
N GLY A 5 -44.93 -1.93 -19.15
CA GLY A 5 -43.55 -1.87 -18.63
C GLY A 5 -42.64 -1.02 -19.54
N PRO A 6 -41.61 -0.34 -19.01
CA PRO A 6 -40.74 0.54 -19.78
C PRO A 6 -39.99 -0.23 -20.88
N PRO A 7 -39.68 0.40 -22.03
CA PRO A 7 -39.04 -0.29 -23.15
C PRO A 7 -37.61 -0.66 -22.79
N GLY A 8 -37.42 -1.87 -22.28
CA GLY A 8 -36.13 -2.54 -22.27
C GLY A 8 -35.58 -2.52 -23.70
N ALA A 9 -34.40 -1.93 -23.87
CA ALA A 9 -33.71 -1.74 -25.14
C ALA A 9 -33.54 -3.08 -25.89
N ARG A 10 -34.54 -3.42 -26.71
CA ARG A 10 -34.51 -4.57 -27.61
C ARG A 10 -33.59 -4.26 -28.78
N GLY A 11 -32.46 -4.96 -28.81
CA GLY A 11 -31.86 -5.40 -30.07
C GLY A 11 -30.99 -4.41 -30.83
N ARG A 12 -29.75 -4.22 -30.38
CA ARG A 12 -28.60 -4.18 -31.30
C ARG A 12 -27.66 -5.35 -31.00
N GLY A 13 -28.21 -6.56 -31.04
CA GLY A 13 -27.49 -7.85 -30.93
C GLY A 13 -26.75 -8.28 -32.19
N GLY A 14 -26.33 -7.33 -33.04
CA GLY A 14 -25.56 -7.62 -34.25
C GLY A 14 -24.06 -7.70 -33.94
N LYS A 15 -23.29 -8.20 -34.90
CA LYS A 15 -21.82 -8.44 -34.93
C LYS A 15 -20.90 -7.29 -34.47
N PHE A 16 -21.47 -6.21 -33.94
CA PHE A 16 -20.81 -5.02 -33.41
C PHE A 16 -21.07 -4.78 -31.90
N LYS A 17 -21.76 -5.69 -31.20
CA LYS A 17 -21.85 -5.62 -29.73
C LYS A 17 -20.51 -6.05 -29.14
N LYS A 18 -19.64 -5.07 -28.88
CA LYS A 18 -18.46 -5.25 -28.02
C LYS A 18 -18.98 -5.84 -26.70
N PHE A 19 -18.45 -7.00 -26.29
CA PHE A 19 -18.73 -7.51 -24.95
C PHE A 19 -18.26 -6.47 -23.95
N THR A 20 -19.20 -5.78 -23.30
CA THR A 20 -18.86 -4.94 -22.14
C THR A 20 -18.46 -5.91 -21.03
N ARG A 21 -17.16 -6.16 -20.87
CA ARG A 21 -16.63 -6.82 -19.67
C ARG A 21 -17.10 -5.98 -18.50
N GLY A 22 -17.87 -6.58 -17.61
CA GLY A 22 -18.45 -5.91 -16.45
C GLY A 22 -17.39 -5.09 -15.72
N GLY A 23 -17.77 -3.88 -15.31
CA GLY A 23 -16.88 -2.96 -14.58
C GLY A 23 -16.18 -3.68 -13.43
N GLY A 24 -14.88 -3.40 -13.26
CA GLY A 24 -14.06 -4.05 -12.26
C GLY A 24 -14.63 -3.91 -10.85
N LYS A 25 -14.46 -4.94 -10.04
CA LYS A 25 -14.81 -4.88 -8.61
C LYS A 25 -13.87 -3.87 -7.93
N HIS A 26 -14.44 -2.82 -7.35
CA HIS A 26 -13.69 -1.87 -6.54
C HIS A 26 -13.57 -2.40 -5.11
N PHE A 27 -12.42 -2.96 -4.77
CA PHE A 27 -12.15 -3.46 -3.41
C PHE A 27 -11.86 -2.36 -2.41
N SER A 28 -11.60 -1.12 -2.86
CA SER A 28 -11.27 0.03 -2.00
C SER A 28 -12.45 0.88 -1.56
N LYS A 29 -13.67 0.62 -2.06
CA LYS A 29 -14.80 1.54 -1.86
C LYS A 29 -15.44 1.45 -0.47
N ASN A 30 -15.21 0.35 0.24
CA ASN A 30 -15.72 0.09 1.58
C ASN A 30 -14.59 -0.27 2.57
N LEU A 31 -13.33 0.04 2.25
CA LEU A 31 -12.23 -0.15 3.19
C LEU A 31 -12.17 1.08 4.10
N ARG A 32 -12.23 0.84 5.41
CA ARG A 32 -11.97 1.88 6.41
C ARG A 32 -10.48 2.20 6.47
N PRO A 33 -10.10 3.45 6.83
CA PRO A 33 -8.72 3.79 7.07
C PRO A 33 -8.13 2.88 8.16
N LEU A 34 -6.91 2.39 7.92
CA LEU A 34 -6.15 1.57 8.87
C LEU A 34 -5.15 2.44 9.63
N ASP A 35 -4.91 2.12 10.89
CA ASP A 35 -3.84 2.73 11.70
C ASP A 35 -2.45 2.20 11.30
N ALA A 36 -1.40 2.75 11.90
CA ALA A 36 -0.01 2.33 11.66
C ALA A 36 0.27 0.86 12.02
N ASP A 37 -0.61 0.25 12.83
CA ASP A 37 -0.52 -1.13 13.29
C ASP A 37 -1.45 -2.06 12.49
N GLY A 38 -2.19 -1.53 11.50
CA GLY A 38 -3.05 -2.28 10.58
C GLY A 38 -4.46 -2.58 11.10
N ASN A 39 -4.94 -1.93 12.16
CA ASN A 39 -6.30 -2.08 12.67
C ASN A 39 -7.25 -1.04 12.06
N GLU A 40 -8.54 -1.37 11.97
CA GLU A 40 -9.57 -0.47 11.45
C GLU A 40 -9.80 0.72 12.40
N VAL A 41 -9.69 1.94 11.88
CA VAL A 41 -10.03 3.16 12.60
C VAL A 41 -11.50 3.50 12.35
N ALA A 42 -12.28 3.67 13.42
CA ALA A 42 -13.63 4.22 13.32
C ALA A 42 -13.53 5.72 12.99
N GLU A 43 -14.14 6.15 11.89
CA GLU A 43 -14.20 7.57 11.54
C GLU A 43 -14.97 8.31 12.64
N LYS A 44 -14.29 9.25 13.31
CA LYS A 44 -14.88 10.08 14.36
C LYS A 44 -15.69 11.18 13.67
N ASP A 45 -17.00 11.21 13.90
CA ASP A 45 -17.88 12.25 13.34
C ASP A 45 -17.35 13.65 13.74
N PRO A 46 -17.01 14.51 12.76
CA PRO A 46 -16.44 15.83 13.05
C PRO A 46 -17.45 16.78 13.71
N ASN A 47 -18.73 16.39 13.77
CA ASN A 47 -19.81 17.15 14.38
C ASN A 47 -20.12 16.75 15.84
N ALA A 48 -19.41 15.75 16.40
CA ALA A 48 -19.67 15.24 17.75
C ALA A 48 -18.75 15.83 18.84
N SER A 49 -17.87 16.79 18.50
CA SER A 49 -16.82 17.30 19.39
C SER A 49 -16.91 18.80 19.70
N SER A 50 -18.11 19.37 19.70
CA SER A 50 -18.30 20.77 20.12
C SER A 50 -19.69 20.96 20.72
N SER A 51 -19.88 20.50 21.95
CA SER A 51 -21.08 20.77 22.74
C SER A 51 -20.72 20.74 24.22
N GLU A 52 -20.00 21.76 24.68
CA GLU A 52 -20.14 22.41 26.00
C GLU A 52 -19.56 23.84 25.90
N GLU A 53 -20.27 24.79 26.52
CA GLU A 53 -19.94 26.22 26.78
C GLU A 53 -20.35 27.30 25.73
N GLU A 54 -21.42 28.06 26.09
CA GLU A 54 -21.68 29.52 25.89
C GLU A 54 -21.74 30.14 24.45
N GLU A 55 -22.51 31.17 24.07
CA GLU A 55 -23.74 31.89 24.45
C GLU A 55 -24.08 32.83 23.25
N SER A 56 -25.34 32.85 22.81
CA SER A 56 -26.13 33.91 22.14
C SER A 56 -25.50 35.06 21.32
N SER A 57 -25.83 35.16 20.01
CA SER A 57 -26.22 36.42 19.33
C SER A 57 -26.80 36.19 17.91
N GLU A 58 -28.08 36.50 17.76
CA GLU A 58 -28.95 36.83 16.59
C GLU A 58 -28.30 37.08 15.20
N GLU A 59 -28.79 36.43 14.12
CA GLU A 59 -29.64 36.97 13.01
C GLU A 59 -29.02 38.15 12.20
N GLU A 60 -29.04 38.22 10.86
CA GLU A 60 -30.05 37.78 9.89
C GLU A 60 -29.45 37.75 8.47
N SER A 61 -30.07 36.91 7.65
CA SER A 61 -30.28 36.98 6.20
C SER A 61 -29.72 38.18 5.41
N SER A 62 -29.00 37.89 4.33
CA SER A 62 -29.21 38.59 3.05
C SER A 62 -28.69 37.78 1.88
N GLU A 63 -29.67 37.32 1.11
CA GLU A 63 -29.58 36.88 -0.26
C GLU A 63 -29.15 38.05 -1.16
N GLU A 64 -28.05 37.92 -1.91
CA GLU A 64 -27.82 38.81 -3.05
C GLU A 64 -26.90 38.19 -4.12
N VAL A 65 -27.46 38.17 -5.34
CA VAL A 65 -26.86 38.37 -6.66
C VAL A 65 -25.76 37.44 -7.14
N ASP A 66 -26.19 36.53 -8.01
CA ASP A 66 -25.80 36.46 -9.42
C ASP A 66 -24.93 37.65 -9.89
N ALA A 67 -23.62 37.57 -9.61
CA ALA A 67 -22.64 38.48 -10.20
C ALA A 67 -22.39 38.02 -11.65
N GLU A 68 -23.17 38.61 -12.55
CA GLU A 68 -23.00 38.62 -14.01
C GLU A 68 -21.53 38.87 -14.37
N LYS A 69 -20.78 37.80 -14.60
CA LYS A 69 -19.48 37.89 -15.25
C LYS A 69 -19.73 38.17 -16.72
N PRO A 70 -19.10 39.18 -17.34
CA PRO A 70 -19.25 39.42 -18.77
C PRO A 70 -18.91 38.11 -19.49
N ALA A 71 -19.74 37.72 -20.45
CA ALA A 71 -19.50 36.54 -21.28
C ALA A 71 -18.27 36.80 -22.16
N LEU A 72 -17.08 36.65 -21.57
CA LEU A 72 -15.80 36.81 -22.23
C LEU A 72 -15.81 35.96 -23.48
N THR A 73 -15.43 36.58 -24.59
CA THR A 73 -15.28 35.87 -25.86
C THR A 73 -14.32 34.69 -25.67
N ARG A 74 -14.44 33.67 -26.52
CA ARG A 74 -13.63 32.45 -26.40
C ARG A 74 -12.12 32.74 -26.35
N GLU A 75 -11.69 33.84 -26.99
CA GLU A 75 -10.30 34.29 -26.99
C GLU A 75 -9.90 34.95 -25.67
N GLU A 76 -10.72 35.85 -25.13
CA GLU A 76 -10.48 36.46 -23.81
C GLU A 76 -10.47 35.41 -22.69
N ARG A 77 -11.32 34.37 -22.79
CA ARG A 77 -11.31 33.24 -21.84
C ARG A 77 -10.00 32.44 -21.91
N ARG A 78 -9.44 32.26 -23.12
CA ARG A 78 -8.15 31.58 -23.32
C ARG A 78 -6.99 32.44 -22.79
N GLN A 79 -7.03 33.75 -23.01
CA GLN A 79 -6.01 34.67 -22.50
C GLN A 79 -6.05 34.76 -20.97
N ALA A 80 -7.24 34.83 -20.37
CA ALA A 80 -7.38 34.80 -18.92
C ALA A 80 -6.90 33.48 -18.29
N ALA A 81 -7.14 32.34 -18.96
CA ALA A 81 -6.62 31.05 -18.51
C ALA A 81 -5.09 30.98 -18.61
N LYS A 82 -4.49 31.50 -19.69
CA LYS A 82 -3.03 31.60 -19.85
C LYS A 82 -2.40 32.53 -18.81
N ALA A 83 -2.97 33.73 -18.60
CA ALA A 83 -2.50 34.66 -17.59
C ALA A 83 -2.58 34.08 -16.17
N LYS A 84 -3.62 33.30 -15.86
CA LYS A 84 -3.73 32.57 -14.57
C LYS A 84 -2.67 31.48 -14.44
N LYS A 85 -2.40 30.70 -15.50
CA LYS A 85 -1.32 29.70 -15.51
C LYS A 85 0.05 30.37 -15.33
N GLU A 86 0.33 31.44 -16.06
CA GLU A 86 1.59 32.20 -15.95
C GLU A 86 1.77 32.85 -14.58
N ALA A 87 0.71 33.42 -14.00
CA ALA A 87 0.74 33.97 -12.64
C ALA A 87 1.00 32.88 -11.57
N ALA A 88 0.44 31.68 -11.75
CA ALA A 88 0.71 30.54 -10.87
C ALA A 88 2.16 30.06 -10.99
N ILE A 89 2.71 30.02 -12.21
CA ILE A 89 4.13 29.69 -12.45
C ILE A 89 5.04 30.75 -11.84
N ALA A 90 4.71 32.04 -11.96
CA ALA A 90 5.48 33.12 -11.36
C ALA A 90 5.47 33.05 -9.82
N LYS A 91 4.32 32.74 -9.21
CA LYS A 91 4.22 32.49 -7.75
C LYS A 91 5.05 31.27 -7.33
N LYS A 92 4.97 30.18 -8.08
CA LYS A 92 5.75 28.95 -7.81
C LYS A 92 7.27 29.18 -7.96
N LYS A 93 7.69 30.04 -8.89
CA LYS A 93 9.10 30.42 -9.08
C LYS A 93 9.60 31.41 -8.02
N GLY A 94 8.72 32.28 -7.51
CA GLY A 94 9.06 33.23 -6.43
C GLY A 94 9.01 32.63 -5.03
N GLN A 95 8.40 31.45 -4.85
CA GLN A 95 8.34 30.75 -3.58
C GLN A 95 9.68 30.05 -3.33
N THR A 96 10.53 30.69 -2.52
CA THR A 96 11.77 30.09 -2.00
C THR A 96 11.42 28.90 -1.14
N VAL A 97 11.81 27.71 -1.58
CA VAL A 97 11.51 26.43 -0.92
C VAL A 97 12.35 26.34 0.37
N GLU A 98 11.69 26.44 1.52
CA GLU A 98 12.28 26.11 2.82
C GLU A 98 12.50 24.58 2.92
N PRO A 99 13.56 24.11 3.60
CA PRO A 99 13.85 22.68 3.72
C PRO A 99 12.73 21.95 4.49
N GLY A 100 11.83 21.30 3.77
CA GLY A 100 10.70 20.55 4.33
C GLY A 100 9.41 20.63 3.49
N ASP A 101 9.29 21.59 2.57
CA ASP A 101 8.12 21.69 1.70
C ASP A 101 8.35 20.91 0.40
N MET A 102 7.79 19.70 0.33
CA MET A 102 7.89 18.81 -0.83
C MET A 102 6.81 19.21 -1.84
N PRO A 103 7.12 19.52 -3.11
CA PRO A 103 6.09 19.89 -4.08
C PRO A 103 5.12 18.73 -4.29
N SER A 104 3.81 19.01 -4.16
CA SER A 104 2.74 18.04 -4.39
C SER A 104 2.83 17.45 -5.80
N SER A 105 3.03 16.13 -5.87
CA SER A 105 3.32 15.33 -7.07
C SER A 105 2.08 15.01 -7.92
N SER A 106 1.22 16.00 -8.20
CA SER A 106 0.06 15.79 -9.07
C SER A 106 -0.29 17.05 -9.85
N GLU A 107 0.44 17.30 -10.94
CA GLU A 107 -0.06 17.85 -12.22
C GLU A 107 1.15 17.98 -13.18
N GLU A 108 1.49 16.91 -13.90
CA GLU A 108 2.55 16.91 -14.93
C GLU A 108 1.87 16.89 -16.32
N GLU A 109 1.54 18.08 -16.84
CA GLU A 109 1.21 18.31 -18.26
C GLU A 109 2.56 18.56 -18.96
N SER A 110 2.99 17.56 -19.72
CA SER A 110 4.30 17.41 -20.37
C SER A 110 4.60 18.47 -21.43
N GLU A 111 5.60 19.33 -21.18
CA GLU A 111 6.38 20.03 -22.21
C GLU A 111 7.60 19.15 -22.55
N ASP A 112 7.45 18.28 -23.56
CA ASP A 112 8.43 17.23 -23.93
C ASP A 112 9.22 17.60 -25.20
N GLU A 113 9.38 18.90 -25.49
CA GLU A 113 10.13 19.40 -26.66
C GLU A 113 11.60 19.77 -26.36
N ASP A 114 12.02 19.88 -25.10
CA ASP A 114 13.39 20.29 -24.72
C ASP A 114 14.12 19.25 -23.85
N MET A 115 13.55 18.04 -23.71
CA MET A 115 14.18 16.93 -23.01
C MET A 115 15.13 16.16 -23.95
N PRO A 116 16.32 15.75 -23.48
CA PRO A 116 17.22 14.92 -24.29
C PRO A 116 16.49 13.65 -24.71
N ALA A 117 16.46 13.40 -26.03
CA ALA A 117 15.73 12.29 -26.62
C ALA A 117 15.99 10.98 -25.84
N ASN A 118 14.90 10.37 -25.37
CA ASN A 118 14.95 9.16 -24.57
C ASN A 118 15.86 8.11 -25.27
N PRO A 119 16.93 7.63 -24.60
CA PRO A 119 17.93 6.75 -25.21
C PRO A 119 17.33 5.47 -25.78
N ASN A 120 16.19 5.01 -25.24
CA ASN A 120 15.45 3.84 -25.70
C ASN A 120 14.63 4.07 -26.97
N HIS A 121 14.40 5.32 -27.39
CA HIS A 121 13.70 5.68 -28.63
C HIS A 121 14.64 6.13 -29.76
N SER A 122 15.96 6.11 -29.51
CA SER A 122 16.98 6.50 -30.49
C SER A 122 17.11 5.50 -31.65
N LYS A 123 17.62 5.97 -32.80
CA LYS A 123 17.96 5.12 -33.96
C LYS A 123 19.00 4.04 -33.59
N ALA A 124 19.83 4.27 -32.58
CA ALA A 124 20.80 3.31 -32.08
C ALA A 124 20.12 2.14 -31.34
N ALA A 125 19.13 2.43 -30.50
CA ALA A 125 18.32 1.39 -29.84
C ALA A 125 17.57 0.51 -30.86
N ARG A 126 17.00 1.12 -31.91
CA ARG A 126 16.37 0.36 -33.00
C ARG A 126 17.36 -0.55 -33.75
N LYS A 127 18.61 -0.13 -33.92
CA LYS A 127 19.65 -0.96 -34.56
C LYS A 127 20.06 -2.15 -33.70
N GLN A 128 20.10 -1.99 -32.38
CA GLN A 128 20.38 -3.10 -31.46
C GLN A 128 19.24 -4.12 -31.42
N ALA A 129 17.99 -3.67 -31.47
CA ALA A 129 16.83 -4.56 -31.55
C ALA A 129 16.73 -5.32 -32.90
N ASN A 130 17.29 -4.76 -33.98
CA ASN A 130 17.36 -5.41 -35.29
C ASN A 130 18.61 -6.28 -35.48
N ALA A 131 19.53 -6.32 -34.50
CA ALA A 131 20.70 -7.18 -34.57
C ALA A 131 20.27 -8.64 -34.35
N VAL A 132 20.88 -9.56 -35.10
CA VAL A 132 20.65 -11.00 -34.98
C VAL A 132 20.99 -11.44 -33.55
N PRO A 133 20.15 -12.27 -32.89
CA PRO A 133 20.45 -12.76 -31.55
C PRO A 133 21.78 -13.50 -31.57
N ILE A 134 22.75 -12.99 -30.81
CA ILE A 134 24.04 -13.64 -30.59
C ILE A 134 23.76 -14.99 -29.95
N SER A 135 24.44 -16.03 -30.41
CA SER A 135 24.27 -17.36 -29.83
C SER A 135 24.71 -17.37 -28.37
N VAL A 136 24.09 -18.22 -27.54
CA VAL A 136 24.43 -18.35 -26.12
C VAL A 136 25.91 -18.71 -25.90
N ASP A 137 26.51 -19.42 -26.85
CA ASP A 137 27.93 -19.80 -26.81
C ASP A 137 28.85 -18.61 -27.07
N GLU A 138 28.56 -17.79 -28.09
CA GLU A 138 29.33 -16.56 -28.38
C GLU A 138 29.16 -15.51 -27.26
N ALA A 139 27.97 -15.41 -26.66
CA ALA A 139 27.74 -14.55 -25.52
C ALA A 139 28.51 -15.02 -24.28
N ALA A 140 28.57 -16.33 -24.03
CA ALA A 140 29.34 -16.91 -22.94
C ALA A 140 30.85 -16.74 -23.13
N GLU A 141 31.34 -16.83 -24.36
CA GLU A 141 32.74 -16.55 -24.70
C GLU A 141 33.09 -15.07 -24.50
N GLY A 142 32.23 -14.15 -24.94
CA GLY A 142 32.44 -12.70 -24.72
C GLY A 142 32.45 -12.30 -23.24
N ILE A 143 31.60 -12.91 -22.41
CA ILE A 143 31.59 -12.66 -20.96
C ILE A 143 32.84 -13.27 -20.29
N LYS A 144 33.31 -14.41 -20.79
CA LYS A 144 34.52 -15.08 -20.30
C LYS A 144 35.80 -14.30 -20.64
N ASP A 145 35.82 -13.61 -21.76
CA ASP A 145 36.91 -12.72 -22.19
C ASP A 145 36.91 -11.38 -21.45
N LEU A 146 35.75 -10.90 -21.00
CA LEU A 146 35.61 -9.70 -20.16
C LEU A 146 35.80 -9.96 -18.66
N SER A 147 35.79 -11.23 -18.25
CA SER A 147 36.05 -11.62 -16.86
C SER A 147 37.52 -11.44 -16.53
N VAL A 148 37.82 -10.48 -15.66
CA VAL A 148 39.14 -10.21 -15.07
C VAL A 148 39.70 -11.43 -14.28
N GLY A 149 38.88 -12.47 -14.05
CA GLY A 149 39.29 -13.74 -13.42
C GLY A 149 39.35 -14.94 -14.37
N GLY A 150 38.99 -14.78 -15.65
CA GLY A 150 39.02 -15.83 -16.66
C GLY A 150 40.41 -16.00 -17.28
N LYS A 151 40.78 -17.22 -17.65
CA LYS A 151 42.04 -17.62 -18.34
C LYS A 151 42.26 -16.96 -19.73
N GLY A 152 41.69 -15.79 -20.01
CA GLY A 152 41.98 -15.00 -21.20
C GLY A 152 43.11 -14.02 -20.90
N LYS A 153 44.37 -14.42 -21.14
CA LYS A 153 45.59 -13.58 -21.18
C LYS A 153 45.58 -12.29 -20.31
N GLY A 154 45.09 -12.36 -19.07
CA GLY A 154 45.27 -11.31 -18.08
C GLY A 154 46.73 -11.30 -17.66
N LYS A 155 47.36 -10.12 -17.66
CA LYS A 155 48.73 -9.96 -17.15
C LYS A 155 48.85 -10.61 -15.77
N PRO A 156 49.94 -11.35 -15.49
CA PRO A 156 50.13 -11.97 -14.18
C PRO A 156 50.07 -10.89 -13.10
N VAL A 157 49.59 -11.22 -11.90
CA VAL A 157 49.44 -10.28 -10.76
C VAL A 157 50.72 -9.47 -10.48
N ALA A 158 51.88 -10.03 -10.83
CA ALA A 158 53.20 -9.39 -10.78
C ALA A 158 53.38 -8.20 -11.74
N GLU A 159 52.60 -8.10 -12.81
CA GLU A 159 52.64 -7.02 -13.81
C GLU A 159 51.50 -6.01 -13.68
N LEU A 160 50.56 -6.21 -12.74
CA LEU A 160 49.49 -5.24 -12.49
C LEU A 160 50.08 -3.94 -11.99
N SER A 161 49.67 -2.84 -12.62
CA SER A 161 50.03 -1.47 -12.25
C SER A 161 49.73 -1.22 -10.78
N ARG A 162 50.50 -0.35 -10.11
CA ARG A 162 50.26 0.04 -8.70
C ARG A 162 48.79 0.41 -8.46
N ARG A 163 48.20 1.10 -9.44
CA ARG A 163 46.80 1.49 -9.47
C ARG A 163 45.83 0.31 -9.56
N GLU A 164 46.17 -0.72 -10.32
CA GLU A 164 45.36 -1.93 -10.46
C GLU A 164 45.42 -2.79 -9.20
N ARG A 165 46.58 -2.86 -8.53
CA ARG A 165 46.71 -3.55 -7.24
C ARG A 165 45.89 -2.89 -6.15
N GLU A 166 45.91 -1.56 -6.07
CA GLU A 166 45.08 -0.79 -5.14
C GLU A 166 43.58 -0.95 -5.45
N ALA A 167 43.20 -0.98 -6.73
CA ALA A 167 41.81 -1.23 -7.13
C ALA A 167 41.32 -2.63 -6.71
N VAL A 168 42.14 -3.68 -6.93
CA VAL A 168 41.81 -5.05 -6.51
C VAL A 168 41.75 -5.14 -4.98
N GLN A 169 42.68 -4.51 -4.27
CA GLN A 169 42.67 -4.51 -2.81
C GLN A 169 41.45 -3.76 -2.24
N ALA A 170 41.05 -2.65 -2.86
CA ALA A 170 39.84 -1.91 -2.50
C ALA A 170 38.57 -2.72 -2.76
N GLN A 171 38.51 -3.49 -3.86
CA GLN A 171 37.41 -4.42 -4.12
C GLN A 171 37.35 -5.51 -3.06
N GLN A 172 38.48 -6.17 -2.76
CA GLN A 172 38.55 -7.19 -1.71
C GLN A 172 38.19 -6.65 -0.31
N ALA A 173 38.56 -5.40 0.00
CA ALA A 173 38.18 -4.76 1.27
C ALA A 173 36.66 -4.52 1.34
N LYS A 174 36.04 -4.07 0.25
CA LYS A 174 34.58 -3.91 0.14
C LYS A 174 33.86 -5.24 0.29
N GLU A 175 34.32 -6.29 -0.40
CA GLU A 175 33.76 -7.64 -0.28
C GLU A 175 33.89 -8.20 1.14
N ARG A 176 35.04 -7.97 1.80
CA ARG A 176 35.22 -8.37 3.21
C ARG A 176 34.28 -7.61 4.13
N TYR A 177 34.11 -6.32 3.93
CA TYR A 177 33.16 -5.51 4.70
C TYR A 177 31.73 -6.00 4.49
N GLN A 178 31.30 -6.22 3.24
CA GLN A 178 29.99 -6.76 2.91
C GLN A 178 29.78 -8.13 3.56
N LYS A 179 30.77 -9.03 3.45
CA LYS A 179 30.71 -10.36 4.09
C LYS A 179 30.63 -10.28 5.62
N LEU A 180 31.33 -9.34 6.25
CA LEU A 180 31.23 -9.11 7.70
C LEU A 180 29.89 -8.49 8.09
N HIS A 181 29.33 -7.63 7.25
CA HIS A 181 28.02 -7.01 7.44
C HIS A 181 26.91 -8.04 7.32
N GLU A 182 26.93 -8.87 6.28
CA GLU A 182 26.03 -10.02 6.10
C GLU A 182 26.14 -11.01 7.26
N ALA A 183 27.37 -11.25 7.77
CA ALA A 183 27.59 -12.09 8.94
C ALA A 183 27.11 -11.44 10.26
N GLY A 184 26.60 -10.21 10.23
CA GLY A 184 26.12 -9.50 11.42
C GLY A 184 27.23 -9.03 12.36
N LYS A 185 28.48 -8.94 11.88
CA LYS A 185 29.66 -8.62 12.70
C LYS A 185 30.02 -7.14 12.68
N THR A 186 29.54 -6.37 11.69
CA THR A 186 29.64 -4.91 11.69
C THR A 186 28.73 -4.32 12.77
N ASP A 187 29.08 -3.16 13.29
CA ASP A 187 28.31 -2.57 14.39
C ASP A 187 26.91 -2.13 13.95
N GLU A 188 26.76 -1.73 12.69
CA GLU A 188 25.47 -1.49 12.03
C GLU A 188 24.60 -2.75 12.01
N ALA A 189 25.13 -3.87 11.52
CA ALA A 189 24.36 -5.11 11.42
C ALA A 189 24.05 -5.70 12.81
N LYS A 190 24.93 -5.52 13.80
CA LYS A 190 24.64 -5.86 15.20
C LYS A 190 23.49 -5.01 15.75
N ALA A 191 23.47 -3.70 15.47
CA ALA A 191 22.41 -2.81 15.91
C ALA A 191 21.06 -3.20 15.30
N ASP A 192 21.03 -3.50 13.99
CA ASP A 192 19.82 -3.97 13.31
C ASP A 192 19.35 -5.32 13.85
N MET A 193 20.26 -6.26 14.10
CA MET A 193 19.93 -7.54 14.72
C MET A 193 19.42 -7.36 16.16
N ALA A 194 19.98 -6.44 16.95
CA ALA A 194 19.49 -6.12 18.27
C ALA A 194 18.08 -5.52 18.22
N ARG A 195 17.83 -4.60 17.29
CA ARG A 195 16.48 -4.05 17.04
C ARG A 195 15.49 -5.13 16.67
N LEU A 196 15.86 -6.05 15.77
CA LEU A 196 15.01 -7.18 15.39
C LEU A 196 14.76 -8.15 16.55
N LYS A 197 15.75 -8.41 17.41
CA LYS A 197 15.57 -9.21 18.63
C LYS A 197 14.57 -8.57 19.59
N LEU A 198 14.67 -7.26 19.84
CA LEU A 198 13.70 -6.55 20.67
C LEU A 198 12.27 -6.64 20.11
N ILE A 199 12.10 -6.58 18.79
CA ILE A 199 10.78 -6.76 18.15
C ILE A 199 10.28 -8.19 18.33
N ARG A 200 11.14 -9.21 18.14
CA ARG A 200 10.77 -10.61 18.37
C ARG A 200 10.37 -10.84 19.82
N GLU A 201 11.16 -10.37 20.79
CA GLU A 201 10.84 -10.47 22.22
C GLU A 201 9.52 -9.79 22.56
N LYS A 202 9.25 -8.59 22.03
CA LYS A 202 7.96 -7.92 22.22
C LYS A 202 6.79 -8.73 21.66
N ARG A 203 6.93 -9.25 20.44
CA ARG A 203 5.90 -10.09 19.80
C ARG A 203 5.68 -11.39 20.55
N GLU A 204 6.74 -12.03 21.03
CA GLU A 204 6.67 -13.26 21.81
C GLU A 204 6.03 -13.00 23.17
N ALA A 205 6.38 -11.90 23.85
CA ALA A 205 5.76 -11.51 25.11
C ALA A 205 4.27 -11.18 24.94
N GLU A 206 3.90 -10.47 23.87
CA GLU A 206 2.50 -10.17 23.57
C GLU A 206 1.72 -11.43 23.18
N ALA A 207 2.31 -12.31 22.36
CA ALA A 207 1.72 -13.60 22.02
C ALA A 207 1.54 -14.47 23.27
N ALA A 208 2.52 -14.51 24.17
CA ALA A 208 2.43 -15.23 25.44
C ALA A 208 1.34 -14.64 26.34
N ARG A 209 1.23 -13.31 26.45
CA ARG A 209 0.14 -12.65 27.19
C ARG A 209 -1.22 -12.98 26.60
N LYS A 210 -1.36 -12.94 25.27
CA LYS A 210 -2.61 -13.26 24.57
C LYS A 210 -2.98 -14.74 24.72
N GLN A 211 -2.00 -15.65 24.74
CA GLN A 211 -2.26 -17.08 24.98
C GLN A 211 -2.64 -17.34 26.44
N ALA A 212 -2.00 -16.68 27.40
CA ALA A 212 -2.36 -16.77 28.81
C ALA A 212 -3.79 -16.24 29.06
N GLU A 213 -4.12 -15.05 28.54
CA GLU A 213 -5.45 -14.46 28.65
C GLU A 213 -6.53 -15.33 27.97
N LYS A 214 -6.22 -15.94 26.82
CA LYS A 214 -7.12 -16.90 26.17
C LYS A 214 -7.31 -18.16 27.01
N GLY A 215 -6.24 -18.70 27.59
CA GLY A 215 -6.32 -19.86 28.48
C GLY A 215 -7.22 -19.58 29.69
N GLU A 216 -7.03 -18.46 30.37
CA GLU A 216 -7.86 -18.07 31.52
C GLU A 216 -9.32 -17.84 31.13
N ARG A 217 -9.58 -17.21 29.97
CA ARG A 217 -10.94 -17.03 29.45
C ARG A 217 -11.60 -18.37 29.13
N GLU A 218 -10.91 -19.28 28.46
CA GLU A 218 -11.43 -20.60 28.15
C GLU A 218 -11.69 -21.45 29.40
N GLU A 219 -10.84 -21.36 30.42
CA GLU A 219 -11.06 -22.02 31.71
C GLU A 219 -12.25 -21.43 32.46
N ALA A 220 -12.39 -20.11 32.48
CA ALA A 220 -13.55 -19.43 33.06
C ALA A 220 -14.85 -19.77 32.31
N GLU A 221 -14.81 -19.85 30.97
CA GLU A 221 -15.95 -20.26 30.15
C GLU A 221 -16.30 -21.73 30.36
N LYS A 222 -15.32 -22.63 30.45
CA LYS A 222 -15.53 -24.05 30.77
C LYS A 222 -16.15 -24.21 32.16
N ALA A 223 -15.67 -23.46 33.16
CA ALA A 223 -16.24 -23.46 34.51
C ALA A 223 -17.70 -22.97 34.51
N LYS A 224 -17.99 -21.83 33.85
CA LYS A 224 -19.35 -21.31 33.72
C LYS A 224 -20.27 -22.29 32.99
N LYS A 225 -19.78 -22.91 31.91
CA LYS A 225 -20.56 -23.90 31.15
C LYS A 225 -20.85 -25.13 32.00
N ALA A 226 -19.87 -25.66 32.73
CA ALA A 226 -20.07 -26.77 33.65
C ALA A 226 -21.07 -26.44 34.77
N GLU A 227 -21.05 -25.20 35.30
CA GLU A 227 -22.03 -24.74 36.29
C GLU A 227 -23.45 -24.67 35.70
N ILE A 228 -23.59 -24.14 34.49
CA ILE A 228 -24.87 -24.07 33.76
C ILE A 228 -25.41 -25.48 33.49
N ASP A 229 -24.56 -26.37 32.97
CA ASP A 229 -24.93 -27.76 32.66
C ASP A 229 -25.35 -28.51 33.94
N ALA A 230 -24.64 -28.31 35.05
CA ALA A 230 -25.01 -28.90 36.35
C ALA A 230 -26.33 -28.33 36.89
N ARG A 231 -26.58 -27.02 36.71
CA ARG A 231 -27.84 -26.37 37.10
C ARG A 231 -29.02 -26.85 36.24
N GLU A 232 -28.80 -27.04 34.94
CA GLU A 232 -29.80 -27.59 34.02
C GLU A 232 -30.10 -29.04 34.34
N ALA A 233 -29.07 -29.86 34.61
CA ALA A 233 -29.24 -31.26 35.01
C ALA A 233 -30.07 -31.38 36.30
N LYS A 234 -29.77 -30.57 37.33
CA LYS A 234 -30.57 -30.51 38.56
C LYS A 234 -32.01 -30.08 38.30
N ARG A 235 -32.22 -29.09 37.43
CA ARG A 235 -33.58 -28.65 37.04
C ARG A 235 -34.34 -29.76 36.30
N ARG A 236 -33.65 -30.50 35.42
CA ARG A 236 -34.22 -31.61 34.66
C ARG A 236 -34.57 -32.80 35.55
N GLU A 237 -33.71 -33.14 36.49
CA GLU A 237 -33.97 -34.19 37.49
C GLU A 237 -35.16 -33.82 38.39
N ALA A 238 -35.21 -32.58 38.88
CA ALA A 238 -36.34 -32.07 39.65
C ALA A 238 -37.66 -32.08 38.83
N ALA A 239 -37.59 -31.81 37.53
CA ALA A 239 -38.75 -31.86 36.63
C ALA A 239 -39.21 -33.30 36.29
N MET A 240 -38.31 -34.29 36.32
CA MET A 240 -38.68 -35.69 36.08
C MET A 240 -39.39 -36.33 37.27
N GLY A 241 -39.25 -35.78 38.50
CA GLY A 241 -39.97 -36.19 39.70
C GLY A 241 -39.71 -37.64 40.15
N PRO A 242 -40.04 -38.02 41.40
CA PRO A 242 -39.93 -39.41 41.81
C PRO A 242 -40.92 -40.22 40.98
N ALA A 243 -40.43 -41.19 40.19
CA ALA A 243 -41.27 -42.11 39.45
C ALA A 243 -42.30 -42.70 40.42
N LYS A 244 -43.56 -42.26 40.31
CA LYS A 244 -44.66 -42.75 41.14
C LYS A 244 -44.66 -44.27 41.04
N GLY A 245 -44.25 -44.91 42.13
CA GLY A 245 -44.23 -46.36 42.25
C GLY A 245 -45.57 -46.92 41.81
N LYS A 246 -45.52 -47.88 40.88
CA LYS A 246 -46.64 -48.74 40.51
C LYS A 246 -47.36 -49.15 41.80
N GLY A 247 -48.60 -48.67 41.95
CA GLY A 247 -49.43 -48.95 43.11
C GLY A 247 -49.49 -50.45 43.36
N LYS A 248 -49.05 -50.88 44.56
CA LYS A 248 -49.39 -52.20 45.10
C LYS A 248 -50.91 -52.22 45.27
N ALA A 249 -51.60 -52.85 44.32
CA ALA A 249 -52.99 -53.26 44.50
C ALA A 249 -53.04 -54.24 45.68
N LYS A 250 -53.57 -53.79 46.82
CA LYS A 250 -53.88 -54.67 47.94
C LYS A 250 -55.20 -55.37 47.65
N LYS A 251 -55.10 -56.67 47.81
CA LYS A 251 -56.07 -57.76 47.71
C LYS A 251 -57.22 -57.60 48.70
#